data_AF-A0A832APY3-F1
#
_entry.id   AF-A0A832APY3-F1
#
_cell.length_a   1.000
_cell.length_b   1.000
_cell.length_c   1.000
_cell.angle_alpha   90.00
_cell.angle_beta   90.00
_cell.angle_gamma   90.00
#
_symmetry.space_group_name_H-M   'P 1'
#
loop_
_entity.id
_entity.type
_entity.pdbx_description
1 polymer ?
#
loop_
_entity_poly.entity_id
_entity_poly.type
_entity_poly.pdbx_seq_one_letter_code
_entity_poly.pdbx_strand_id
1 'polypeptide(L)'
;MMKYYEMLKKNGDFFAKAFDIARDVKKRARELFRECEVFIVGSFARGDHKLSSDLDILIVSDSIPERLRFEEYCEIVKKIAEDPRINIHLLSRSKFHEYESLYRERIEV
;
A
#
# COMPACT_ATOMS: atom_id res chain seq x y z
N MET A 1 -8.11 27.14 9.81
CA MET A 1 -6.64 27.18 9.71
C MET A 1 -5.96 26.23 10.71
N MET A 2 -6.26 26.28 12.02
CA MET A 2 -5.68 25.32 12.99
C MET A 2 -5.90 23.84 12.66
N LYS A 3 -7.12 23.43 12.27
CA LYS A 3 -7.44 22.04 11.88
C LYS A 3 -6.58 21.50 10.73
N TYR A 4 -6.13 22.36 9.82
CA TYR A 4 -5.28 21.98 8.69
C TYR A 4 -3.85 21.71 9.15
N TYR A 5 -3.28 22.58 9.99
CA TYR A 5 -1.96 22.37 10.58
C TYR A 5 -1.90 21.12 11.47
N GLU A 6 -2.95 20.85 12.26
CA GLU A 6 -3.05 19.62 13.05
C GLU A 6 -3.09 18.36 12.17
N MET A 7 -3.83 18.41 11.05
CA MET A 7 -3.87 17.33 10.06
C MET A 7 -2.49 17.10 9.43
N LEU A 8 -1.78 18.17 9.04
CA LEU A 8 -0.43 18.06 8.49
C LEU A 8 0.55 17.45 9.49
N LYS A 9 0.49 17.85 10.77
CA LYS A 9 1.33 17.25 11.82
C LYS A 9 1.05 15.76 12.01
N LYS A 10 -0.23 15.37 12.11
CA LYS A 10 -0.65 13.96 12.21
C LYS A 10 -0.21 13.14 11.00
N ASN A 11 -0.17 13.73 9.81
CA ASN A 11 0.31 13.04 8.62
C ASN A 11 1.84 12.96 8.57
N GLY A 12 2.57 13.90 9.17
CA GLY A 12 4.01 13.78 9.38
C GLY A 12 4.37 12.58 10.26
N ASP A 13 3.69 12.44 11.40
CA ASP A 13 3.87 11.30 12.31
C ASP A 13 3.49 9.96 11.65
N PHE A 14 2.50 9.98 10.74
CA PHE A 14 2.09 8.82 9.95
C PHE A 14 3.18 8.39 8.96
N PHE A 15 3.70 9.32 8.15
CA PHE A 15 4.75 9.01 7.18
C PHE A 15 6.08 8.64 7.83
N ALA A 16 6.38 9.17 9.03
CA ALA A 16 7.53 8.74 9.82
C ALA A 16 7.47 7.24 10.20
N LYS A 17 6.27 6.64 10.20
CA LYS A 17 6.02 5.22 10.49
C LYS A 17 5.69 4.39 9.25
N ALA A 18 5.87 4.94 8.04
CA ALA A 18 5.47 4.27 6.79
C ALA A 18 6.03 2.84 6.67
N PHE A 19 7.30 2.64 7.05
CA PHE A 19 7.92 1.31 7.04
C PHE A 19 7.29 0.33 8.04
N ASP A 20 6.98 0.79 9.25
CA ASP A 20 6.33 -0.06 10.25
C ASP A 20 4.91 -0.41 9.83
N ILE A 21 4.16 0.56 9.28
CA ILE A 21 2.84 0.35 8.69
C ILE A 21 2.91 -0.69 7.56
N ALA A 22 3.90 -0.57 6.66
CA ALA A 22 4.06 -1.51 5.57
C ALA A 22 4.46 -2.91 6.03
N ARG A 23 5.25 -3.04 7.11
CA ARG A 23 5.55 -4.34 7.73
C ARG A 23 4.31 -4.99 8.34
N ASP A 24 3.46 -4.21 8.99
CA ASP A 24 2.18 -4.70 9.54
C ASP A 24 1.24 -5.15 8.42
N VAL A 25 1.17 -4.37 7.33
CA VAL A 25 0.44 -4.75 6.11
C VAL A 25 1.01 -6.05 5.52
N LYS A 26 2.33 -6.19 5.42
CA LYS A 26 2.98 -7.42 4.94
C LYS A 26 2.63 -8.63 5.78
N LYS A 27 2.59 -8.49 7.11
CA LYS A 27 2.18 -9.56 8.01
C LYS A 27 0.75 -10.03 7.72
N ARG A 28 -0.21 -9.10 7.65
CA ARG A 28 -1.63 -9.41 7.35
C ARG A 28 -1.80 -9.97 5.93
N ALA A 29 -1.07 -9.44 4.95
CA ALA A 29 -1.10 -9.93 3.58
C ALA A 29 -0.65 -11.39 3.48
N ARG A 30 0.40 -11.78 4.21
CA ARG A 30 0.90 -13.17 4.27
C ARG A 30 -0.12 -14.14 4.88
N GLU A 31 -0.94 -13.69 5.83
CA GLU A 31 -2.02 -14.51 6.39
C GLU A 31 -3.09 -14.85 5.33
N LEU A 32 -3.29 -13.97 4.35
CA LEU A 32 -4.28 -14.14 3.28
C LEU A 32 -3.72 -14.83 2.03
N PHE A 33 -2.50 -14.48 1.62
CA PHE A 33 -1.92 -14.88 0.33
C PHE A 33 -0.74 -15.84 0.43
N ARG A 34 -0.33 -16.24 1.65
CA ARG A 34 0.86 -17.03 1.96
C ARG A 34 2.15 -16.35 1.49
N GLU A 35 2.61 -16.70 0.29
CA GLU A 35 3.79 -16.11 -0.34
C GLU A 35 3.38 -14.84 -1.09
N CYS A 36 3.83 -13.70 -0.59
CA CYS A 36 3.61 -12.40 -1.24
C CYS A 36 4.81 -11.47 -1.05
N GLU A 37 5.06 -10.66 -2.07
CA GLU A 37 5.98 -9.54 -2.03
C GLU A 37 5.18 -8.27 -1.71
N VAL A 38 5.74 -7.40 -0.88
CA VAL A 38 5.08 -6.17 -0.45
C VAL A 38 6.05 -5.01 -0.61
N PHE A 39 5.58 -3.95 -1.25
CA PHE A 39 6.37 -2.78 -1.58
C PHE A 39 5.64 -1.51 -1.19
N ILE A 40 6.38 -0.52 -0.69
CA ILE A 40 5.91 0.87 -0.70
C ILE A 40 6.17 1.41 -2.11
N VAL A 41 5.16 2.04 -2.70
CA VAL A 41 5.21 2.58 -4.06
C VAL A 41 4.75 4.04 -4.08
N GLY A 42 4.55 4.61 -5.27
CA GLY A 42 3.95 5.92 -5.42
C GLY A 42 4.84 7.05 -4.90
N SER A 43 4.21 8.11 -4.39
CA SER A 43 4.92 9.34 -4.05
C SER A 43 5.92 9.20 -2.91
N PHE A 44 5.65 8.27 -1.99
CA PHE A 44 6.58 8.00 -0.90
C PHE A 44 7.87 7.37 -1.42
N ALA A 45 7.76 6.36 -2.29
CA ALA A 45 8.93 5.70 -2.88
C ALA A 45 9.77 6.65 -3.76
N ARG A 46 9.13 7.61 -4.44
CA ARG A 46 9.82 8.65 -5.22
C ARG A 46 10.47 9.76 -4.39
N GLY A 47 10.15 9.84 -3.10
CA GLY A 47 10.58 10.94 -2.23
C GLY A 47 9.87 12.27 -2.47
N ASP A 48 8.76 12.28 -3.23
CA ASP A 48 7.97 13.48 -3.56
C ASP A 48 6.61 13.55 -2.85
N HIS A 49 6.37 12.66 -1.87
CA HIS A 49 5.15 12.65 -1.08
C HIS A 49 4.93 13.97 -0.33
N LYS A 50 3.66 14.35 -0.25
CA LYS A 50 3.20 15.48 0.54
C LYS A 50 2.58 14.95 1.82
N LEU A 51 2.47 15.80 2.82
CA LEU A 51 1.71 15.46 4.03
C LEU A 51 0.21 15.22 3.73
N SER A 52 -0.29 15.53 2.54
CA SER A 52 -1.64 15.19 2.11
C SER A 52 -1.70 13.96 1.20
N SER A 53 -0.57 13.30 0.91
CA SER A 53 -0.53 12.08 0.10
C SER A 53 -1.10 10.90 0.88
N ASP A 54 -1.50 9.88 0.15
CA ASP A 54 -1.71 8.53 0.67
C ASP A 54 -0.38 7.76 0.73
N LEU A 55 -0.33 6.70 1.53
CA LEU A 55 0.74 5.71 1.53
C LEU A 55 0.32 4.56 0.62
N ASP A 56 0.86 4.53 -0.60
CA ASP A 56 0.60 3.48 -1.57
C ASP A 56 1.44 2.23 -1.25
N ILE A 57 0.76 1.08 -1.08
CA ILE A 57 1.40 -0.20 -0.84
C ILE A 57 0.96 -1.19 -1.91
N LEU A 58 1.92 -1.76 -2.63
CA LEU A 58 1.70 -2.83 -3.59
C LEU A 58 1.92 -4.19 -2.93
N ILE A 59 0.98 -5.11 -3.14
CA ILE A 59 1.07 -6.52 -2.75
C ILE A 59 1.01 -7.37 -4.02
N VAL A 60 2.03 -8.19 -4.22
CA VAL A 60 2.14 -9.10 -5.37
C VAL A 60 2.13 -10.55 -4.87
N SER A 61 1.24 -11.39 -5.42
CA SER A 61 1.19 -12.81 -5.10
C SER A 61 0.52 -13.60 -6.22
N ASP A 62 0.95 -14.84 -6.43
CA ASP A 62 0.27 -15.77 -7.34
C ASP A 62 -1.13 -16.17 -6.85
N SER A 63 -1.42 -15.94 -5.56
CA SER A 63 -2.75 -16.19 -4.96
C SER A 63 -3.77 -15.09 -5.28
N ILE A 64 -3.34 -13.94 -5.79
CA ILE A 64 -4.22 -12.84 -6.18
C ILE A 64 -4.74 -13.12 -7.60
N PRO A 65 -6.06 -13.17 -7.84
CA PRO A 65 -6.61 -13.40 -9.17
C PRO A 65 -6.31 -12.22 -10.11
N GLU A 66 -6.09 -12.50 -11.40
CA GLU A 66 -5.82 -11.44 -12.40
C GLU A 66 -6.99 -10.47 -12.59
N ARG A 67 -8.21 -10.92 -12.27
CA ARG A 67 -9.44 -10.12 -12.26
C ARG A 67 -10.07 -10.26 -10.90
N LEU A 68 -10.12 -9.14 -10.19
CA LEU A 68 -10.65 -9.06 -8.84
C LEU A 68 -11.89 -8.17 -8.89
N ARG A 69 -13.05 -8.67 -8.42
CA ARG A 69 -14.25 -7.84 -8.37
C ARG A 69 -14.08 -6.78 -7.28
N PHE A 70 -14.78 -5.66 -7.42
CA PHE A 70 -14.65 -4.54 -6.49
C PHE A 70 -15.03 -4.95 -5.04
N GLU A 71 -16.03 -5.81 -4.88
CA GLU A 71 -16.47 -6.31 -3.58
C GLU A 71 -15.39 -7.16 -2.90
N GLU A 72 -14.76 -8.06 -3.66
CA GLU A 72 -13.66 -8.91 -3.18
C GLU A 72 -12.46 -8.04 -2.78
N TYR A 73 -12.17 -7.00 -3.58
CA TYR A 73 -11.12 -6.04 -3.29
C TYR A 73 -11.37 -5.35 -1.96
N CYS A 74 -12.58 -4.83 -1.76
CA CYS A 74 -12.98 -4.16 -0.54
C CYS A 74 -12.87 -5.08 0.69
N GLU A 75 -13.28 -6.34 0.57
CA GLU A 75 -13.19 -7.30 1.66
C GLU A 75 -11.74 -7.63 2.04
N ILE A 76 -10.86 -7.77 1.06
CA ILE A 76 -9.43 -8.01 1.29
C ILE A 76 -8.80 -6.79 1.94
N VAL A 77 -8.99 -5.59 1.37
CA VAL A 77 -8.34 -4.37 1.86
C VAL A 77 -8.74 -4.08 3.31
N LYS A 78 -10.01 -4.26 3.67
CA LYS A 78 -10.49 -4.11 5.07
C LYS A 78 -9.78 -5.04 6.06
N LYS A 79 -9.29 -6.20 5.63
CA LYS A 79 -8.54 -7.14 6.48
C LYS A 79 -7.06 -6.77 6.60
N ILE A 80 -6.53 -6.00 5.66
CA ILE A 80 -5.11 -5.67 5.56
C ILE A 80 -4.81 -4.28 6.14
N ALA A 81 -5.65 -3.29 5.84
CA ALA A 81 -5.45 -1.89 6.19
C ALA A 81 -6.74 -1.29 6.78
N GLU A 82 -6.61 -0.74 8.00
CA GLU A 82 -7.71 -0.06 8.70
C GLU A 82 -7.67 1.46 8.50
N ASP A 83 -6.50 2.03 8.22
CA ASP A 83 -6.31 3.46 8.03
C ASP A 83 -6.63 3.84 6.57
N PRO A 84 -7.59 4.74 6.31
CA PRO A 84 -7.99 5.11 4.96
C PRO A 84 -6.90 5.87 4.19
N ARG A 85 -5.82 6.32 4.85
CA ARG A 85 -4.65 6.93 4.19
C ARG A 85 -3.72 5.88 3.56
N ILE A 86 -3.96 4.59 3.78
CA ILE A 86 -3.21 3.50 3.17
C ILE A 86 -3.97 3.04 1.93
N ASN A 87 -3.35 3.19 0.77
CA ASN A 87 -3.92 2.75 -0.50
C ASN A 87 -3.28 1.43 -0.91
N ILE A 88 -4.07 0.35 -1.02
CA ILE A 88 -3.58 -1.00 -1.29
C ILE A 88 -3.75 -1.34 -2.77
N HIS A 89 -2.66 -1.67 -3.44
CA HIS A 89 -2.66 -2.20 -4.80
C HIS A 89 -2.46 -3.72 -4.72
N LEU A 90 -3.38 -4.50 -5.27
CA LEU A 90 -3.30 -5.95 -5.32
C LEU A 90 -3.04 -6.39 -6.76
N LEU A 91 -1.94 -7.09 -7.01
CA LEU A 91 -1.63 -7.65 -8.33
C LEU A 91 -1.24 -9.13 -8.25
N SER A 92 -1.71 -9.90 -9.23
CA SER A 92 -1.08 -11.18 -9.53
C SER A 92 0.35 -10.96 -10.02
N ARG A 93 1.23 -11.96 -9.90
CA ARG A 93 2.60 -11.87 -10.42
C ARG A 93 2.65 -11.58 -11.92
N SER A 94 1.77 -12.23 -12.69
CA SER A 94 1.55 -11.99 -14.13
C SER A 94 1.23 -10.50 -14.40
N LYS A 95 0.24 -9.94 -13.69
CA LYS A 95 -0.16 -8.54 -13.83
C LYS A 95 0.92 -7.56 -13.38
N PHE A 96 1.68 -7.90 -12.34
CA PHE A 96 2.80 -7.08 -11.91
C PHE A 96 3.85 -6.96 -13.02
N HIS A 97 4.18 -8.05 -13.74
CA HIS A 97 5.09 -7.97 -14.87
C HIS A 97 4.56 -7.07 -16.00
N GLU A 98 3.26 -7.12 -16.30
CA GLU A 98 2.65 -6.23 -17.30
C GLU A 98 2.74 -4.74 -16.90
N TYR A 99 2.58 -4.45 -15.61
CA TYR A 99 2.53 -3.08 -15.08
C TYR A 99 3.80 -2.63 -14.37
N GLU A 100 4.91 -3.35 -14.50
CA GLU A 100 6.12 -3.11 -13.72
C GLU A 100 6.64 -1.67 -13.88
N SER A 101 6.50 -1.10 -15.07
CA SER A 101 6.90 0.28 -15.36
C SER A 101 6.16 1.32 -14.50
N LEU A 102 4.91 1.06 -14.11
CA LEU A 102 4.12 1.93 -13.22
C LEU A 102 4.60 1.86 -11.77
N TYR A 103 5.19 0.73 -11.38
CA TYR A 103 5.72 0.47 -10.04
C TYR A 103 7.25 0.42 -10.03
N ARG A 104 7.88 1.13 -10.97
CA ARG A 104 9.34 1.15 -11.11
C ARG A 104 10.02 1.66 -9.84
N GLU A 105 9.50 2.76 -9.31
CA GLU A 105 9.95 3.36 -8.05
C GLU A 105 9.20 2.65 -6.91
N ARG A 106 9.87 1.68 -6.29
CA ARG A 106 9.34 0.82 -5.24
C ARG A 106 10.40 0.50 -4.19
N ILE A 107 9.97 0.35 -2.95
CA ILE A 107 10.83 -0.03 -1.83
C ILE A 107 10.26 -1.32 -1.26
N GLU A 108 11.05 -2.40 -1.29
CA GLU A 108 10.68 -3.67 -0.67
C GLU A 108 10.69 -3.54 0.86
N VAL A 109 9.69 -4.13 1.50
CA VAL A 109 9.51 -4.14 2.96
C VAL A 109 9.59 -5.55 3.49
#